data_AF-A0A970BMV7-F1
#
_entry.id   AF-A0A970BMV7-F1
#
_cell.length_a   1.000
_cell.length_b   1.000
_cell.length_c   1.000
_cell.angle_alpha   90.00
_cell.angle_beta   90.00
_cell.angle_gamma   90.00
#
_symmetry.space_group_name_H-M   'P 1'
#
loop_
_entity.id
_entity.type
_entity.pdbx_description
1 polymer ?
#
loop_
_entity_poly.entity_id
_entity_poly.type
_entity_poly.pdbx_seq_one_letter_code
_entity_poly.pdbx_strand_id
1 'polypeptide(L)'
;MADQQNEPKKSAPLDKKEIQRQKDAAVDAIFRNPQTTIIPVELEEEMKKSFIDYAMSVISDRALPDVRDGLKPVHRRILYSMYTQGFT
;
A
#
# COMPACT_ATOMS: atom_id res chain seq x y z
N MET A 1 48.91 5.50 -25.98
CA MET A 1 49.19 4.29 -25.19
C MET A 1 47.98 4.13 -24.28
N ALA A 2 47.14 3.15 -24.61
CA ALA A 2 45.71 3.16 -24.37
C ALA A 2 45.34 3.20 -22.88
N ASP A 3 44.38 4.08 -22.60
CA ASP A 3 43.66 4.21 -21.34
C ASP A 3 43.15 2.85 -20.86
N GLN A 4 43.42 2.56 -19.59
CA GLN A 4 42.87 1.41 -18.89
C GLN A 4 41.35 1.51 -18.91
N GLN A 5 40.73 0.70 -19.77
CA GLN A 5 39.34 0.29 -19.64
C GLN A 5 39.19 -0.41 -18.30
N ASN A 6 38.70 0.31 -17.29
CA ASN A 6 38.12 -0.30 -16.11
C ASN A 6 36.62 -0.02 -16.15
N GLU A 7 35.94 -0.86 -16.92
CA GLU A 7 34.49 -1.00 -16.96
C GLU A 7 33.90 -0.92 -15.54
N PRO A 8 32.82 -0.14 -15.29
CA PRO A 8 32.18 -0.16 -13.99
C PRO A 8 31.63 -1.57 -13.75
N LYS A 9 32.23 -2.26 -12.77
CA LYS A 9 31.85 -3.60 -12.33
C LYS A 9 30.33 -3.65 -12.20
N LYS A 10 29.68 -4.51 -13.01
CA LYS A 10 28.27 -4.91 -12.86
C LYS A 10 27.99 -5.05 -11.37
N SER A 11 27.16 -4.16 -10.84
CA SER A 11 26.74 -4.17 -9.44
C SER A 11 26.13 -5.54 -9.17
N ALA A 12 26.87 -6.39 -8.47
CA ALA A 12 26.38 -7.66 -7.96
C ALA A 12 25.03 -7.40 -7.26
N PRO A 13 24.06 -8.33 -7.33
CA PRO A 13 22.81 -8.15 -6.62
C PRO A 13 23.18 -7.95 -5.15
N LEU A 14 22.93 -6.73 -4.65
CA LEU A 14 23.22 -6.34 -3.28
C LEU A 14 22.63 -7.43 -2.39
N ASP A 15 23.49 -8.10 -1.62
CA ASP A 15 23.11 -9.22 -0.76
C ASP A 15 21.91 -8.79 0.09
N LYS A 16 20.85 -9.60 0.16
CA LYS A 16 19.58 -9.22 0.83
C LYS A 16 19.83 -8.76 2.27
N LYS A 17 20.90 -9.28 2.90
CA LYS A 17 21.39 -8.86 4.22
C LYS A 17 21.88 -7.42 4.25
N GLU A 18 22.56 -6.96 3.20
CA GLU A 18 23.08 -5.60 3.11
C GLU A 18 21.94 -4.60 2.84
N ILE A 19 20.97 -4.96 1.99
CA ILE A 19 19.74 -4.17 1.80
C ILE A 19 18.96 -4.06 3.12
N GLN A 20 18.84 -5.15 3.87
CA GLN A 20 18.16 -5.14 5.17
C GLN A 20 18.90 -4.26 6.17
N ARG A 21 20.22 -4.39 6.25
CA ARG A 21 21.07 -3.58 7.15
C ARG A 21 21.01 -2.08 6.81
N GLN A 22 20.95 -1.73 5.52
CA GLN A 22 20.75 -0.35 5.07
C GLN A 22 19.35 0.18 5.43
N LYS A 23 18.31 -0.66 5.35
CA LYS A 23 16.96 -0.30 5.81
C LYS A 23 16.94 -0.07 7.32
N ASP A 24 17.53 -0.97 8.09
CA ASP A 24 17.59 -0.86 9.55
C ASP A 24 18.35 0.42 9.97
N ALA A 25 19.49 0.71 9.31
CA ALA A 25 20.25 1.94 9.55
C ALA A 25 19.49 3.22 9.15
N ALA A 26 18.70 3.17 8.07
CA ALA A 26 17.85 4.29 7.65
C ALA A 26 16.71 4.53 8.64
N VAL A 27 16.10 3.46 9.16
CA VAL A 27 15.10 3.53 10.21
C VAL A 27 15.70 4.16 11.48
N ASP A 28 16.89 3.73 11.91
CA ASP A 28 17.59 4.31 13.06
C ASP A 28 17.97 5.79 12.86
N ALA A 29 18.23 6.22 11.63
CA ALA A 29 18.50 7.63 11.31
C ALA A 29 17.23 8.49 11.40
N ILE A 30 16.07 7.94 11.01
CA ILE A 30 14.77 8.59 11.14
C ILE A 30 14.40 8.77 12.62
N PHE A 31 14.65 7.74 13.45
CA PHE A 31 14.46 7.81 14.91
C PHE A 31 15.38 8.83 15.60
N ARG A 32 16.57 9.08 15.07
CA ARG A 32 17.54 10.05 15.63
C ARG A 32 17.22 11.51 15.27
N ASN A 33 16.34 11.76 14.31
CA ASN A 33 16.00 13.12 13.90
C ASN A 33 14.98 13.73 14.90
N PRO A 34 15.34 14.77 15.67
CA PRO A 34 14.45 15.37 16.67
C PRO A 34 13.25 16.10 16.06
N GLN A 35 13.22 16.28 14.73
CA GLN A 35 12.11 16.90 14.00
C GLN A 35 11.02 15.89 13.57
N THR A 36 11.23 14.58 13.77
CA THR A 36 10.23 13.55 13.46
C THR A 36 9.28 13.40 14.65
N THR A 37 8.05 13.88 14.54
CA THR A 37 7.00 13.64 15.54
C THR A 37 6.50 12.20 15.41
N ILE A 38 7.02 11.31 16.27
CA ILE A 38 6.52 9.93 16.38
C ILE A 38 5.34 9.95 17.35
N ILE A 39 4.17 9.53 16.86
CA ILE A 39 2.96 9.41 17.67
C ILE A 39 2.89 7.94 18.13
N PRO A 40 3.19 7.62 19.40
CA PRO A 40 2.97 6.28 19.90
C PRO A 40 1.45 6.03 19.94
N VAL A 41 1.03 4.87 19.42
CA VAL A 41 -0.37 4.43 19.44
C VAL A 41 -0.42 3.08 20.13
N GLU A 42 -1.45 2.87 20.95
CA GLU A 42 -1.68 1.58 21.59
C GLU A 42 -2.12 0.55 20.55
N LEU A 43 -1.42 -0.61 20.53
CA LEU A 43 -1.64 -1.63 19.50
C LEU A 43 -3.07 -2.19 19.55
N GLU A 44 -3.64 -2.38 20.74
CA GLU A 44 -5.00 -2.91 20.90
C GLU A 44 -6.05 -1.97 20.30
N GLU A 45 -5.94 -0.67 20.59
CA GLU A 45 -6.86 0.34 20.06
C GLU A 45 -6.74 0.45 18.54
N GLU A 46 -5.52 0.51 17.99
CA GLU A 46 -5.29 0.67 16.56
C GLU A 46 -5.74 -0.56 15.76
N MET A 47 -5.50 -1.77 16.29
CA MET A 47 -5.95 -3.02 15.68
C MET A 47 -7.47 -3.11 15.64
N LYS A 48 -8.14 -2.76 16.74
CA LYS A 48 -9.60 -2.75 16.81
C LYS A 48 -10.19 -1.76 15.82
N LYS A 49 -9.65 -0.53 15.78
CA LYS A 49 -10.10 0.51 14.85
C LYS A 49 -9.92 0.10 13.40
N SER A 50 -8.72 -0.33 13.03
CA SER A 50 -8.40 -0.79 11.67
C SER A 50 -9.28 -1.96 11.23
N PHE A 51 -9.55 -2.89 12.15
CA PHE A 51 -10.43 -4.02 11.87
C PHE A 51 -11.87 -3.58 11.60
N ILE A 52 -12.42 -2.68 12.42
CA ILE A 52 -13.77 -2.16 12.23
C ILE A 52 -13.87 -1.37 10.94
N ASP A 53 -12.91 -0.50 10.63
CA ASP A 53 -12.91 0.29 9.39
C ASP A 53 -12.89 -0.61 8.15
N TYR A 54 -12.07 -1.66 8.17
CA TYR A 54 -12.04 -2.64 7.09
C TYR A 54 -13.34 -3.45 7.00
N ALA A 55 -13.84 -3.95 8.13
CA ALA A 55 -15.06 -4.74 8.17
C ALA A 55 -16.27 -3.95 7.66
N MET A 56 -16.40 -2.69 8.08
CA MET A 56 -17.49 -1.81 7.64
C MET A 56 -17.46 -1.57 6.14
N SER A 57 -16.28 -1.24 5.56
CA SER A 57 -16.15 -1.08 4.10
C SER A 57 -16.46 -2.37 3.34
N VAL A 58 -16.06 -3.53 3.86
CA VAL A 58 -16.38 -4.81 3.20
C VAL A 58 -17.88 -5.08 3.23
N ILE A 59 -18.55 -4.82 4.35
CA ILE A 59 -19.99 -5.07 4.52
C ILE A 59 -20.80 -4.18 3.57
N SER A 60 -20.51 -2.87 3.53
CA SER A 60 -21.27 -1.92 2.71
C SER A 60 -20.96 -2.01 1.22
N ASP A 61 -19.69 -2.16 0.85
CA ASP A 61 -19.26 -1.89 -0.53
C ASP A 61 -19.08 -3.14 -1.38
N ARG A 62 -19.11 -4.34 -0.78
CA ARG A 62 -18.78 -5.58 -1.47
C ARG A 62 -19.66 -6.77 -1.10
N ALA A 63 -19.94 -6.96 0.19
CA ALA A 63 -20.50 -8.22 0.67
C ALA A 63 -22.03 -8.31 0.51
N LEU A 64 -22.78 -7.27 0.90
CA LEU A 64 -24.24 -7.29 0.89
C LEU A 64 -24.83 -6.61 -0.36
N PRO A 65 -25.85 -7.20 -1.01
CA PRO A 65 -26.62 -6.52 -2.04
C PRO A 65 -27.52 -5.44 -1.42
N ASP A 66 -27.74 -4.36 -2.14
CA ASP A 66 -28.67 -3.30 -1.73
C ASP A 66 -30.12 -3.81 -1.85
N VAL A 67 -30.96 -3.49 -0.86
CA VAL A 67 -32.34 -3.99 -0.74
C VAL A 67 -33.22 -3.51 -1.88
N ARG A 68 -32.90 -2.35 -2.48
CA ARG A 68 -33.76 -1.71 -3.49
C ARG A 68 -33.64 -2.37 -4.87
N ASP A 69 -32.42 -2.72 -5.26
CA ASP A 69 -32.09 -3.22 -6.60
C ASP A 69 -31.54 -4.65 -6.58
N GLY A 70 -31.18 -5.18 -5.41
CA GLY A 70 -30.54 -6.50 -5.28
C GLY A 70 -29.13 -6.54 -5.87
N LEU A 71 -28.56 -5.40 -6.26
CA LEU A 71 -27.29 -5.35 -6.97
C LEU A 71 -26.13 -5.09 -6.01
N LYS A 72 -25.01 -5.81 -6.25
CA LYS A 72 -23.74 -5.50 -5.60
C LYS A 72 -23.16 -4.20 -6.21
N PRO A 73 -22.35 -3.42 -5.47
CA PRO A 73 -21.79 -2.16 -5.96
C PRO A 73 -20.93 -2.27 -7.24
N VAL A 74 -20.40 -3.46 -7.56
CA VAL A 74 -19.72 -3.73 -8.84
C VAL A 74 -20.70 -3.73 -10.01
N HIS A 75 -21.85 -4.39 -9.87
CA HIS A 75 -22.84 -4.49 -10.94
C HIS A 75 -23.42 -3.12 -11.29
N ARG A 76 -23.74 -2.31 -10.28
CA ARG A 76 -24.22 -0.94 -10.46
C ARG A 76 -23.24 -0.08 -11.26
N ARG A 77 -21.95 -0.19 -10.97
CA ARG A 77 -20.88 0.52 -11.69
C ARG A 77 -20.77 0.09 -13.15
N ILE A 78 -20.86 -1.21 -13.44
CA ILE A 78 -20.82 -1.73 -14.81
C ILE A 78 -22.00 -1.22 -15.62
N LEU A 79 -23.23 -1.38 -15.10
CA LEU A 79 -24.44 -0.96 -15.78
C LEU A 79 -24.46 0.56 -16.03
N TYR A 80 -24.06 1.34 -15.02
CA TYR A 80 -23.93 2.79 -15.18
C TYR A 80 -22.88 3.16 -16.24
N SER A 81 -21.72 2.49 -16.24
CA SER A 81 -20.67 2.72 -17.24
C SER A 81 -21.11 2.35 -18.65
N MET A 82 -21.91 1.31 -18.82
CA MET A 82 -22.45 0.92 -20.12
C MET A 82 -23.45 1.96 -20.63
N TYR A 83 -24.31 2.46 -19.75
CA TYR A 83 -25.26 3.53 -20.04
C TYR A 83 -24.55 4.83 -20.43
N THR A 84 -23.51 5.25 -19.71
CA THR A 84 -22.78 6.49 -20.03
C THR A 84 -21.96 6.41 -21.31
N GLN A 85 -21.55 5.20 -21.73
CA GLN A 85 -20.83 4.98 -22.98
C GLN A 85 -21.76 4.80 -24.20
N GLY A 86 -23.08 4.84 -24.00
CA GLY A 86 -24.07 4.70 -25.08
C GLY A 86 -24.14 3.29 -25.65
N PHE A 87 -23.75 2.27 -24.88
CA PHE A 87 -23.90 0.87 -25.28
C PHE A 87 -25.35 0.35 -25.15
N THR A 88 -26.29 1.20 -24.74
CA THR A 88 -27.73 0.93 -24.64
C THR A 88 -28.52 2.22 -24.86
#